data_AF-A0A519MFM2-F1
#
_entry.id   AF-A0A519MFM2-F1
#
_cell.length_a   1.000
_cell.length_b   1.000
_cell.length_c   1.000
_cell.angle_alpha   90.00
_cell.angle_beta   90.00
_cell.angle_gamma   90.00
#
_symmetry.space_group_name_H-M   'P 1'
#
loop_
_entity.id
_entity.type
_entity.pdbx_description
1 polymer ?
#
loop_
_entity_poly.entity_id
_entity_poly.type
_entity_poly.pdbx_seq_one_letter_code
_entity_poly.pdbx_strand_id
1 'polypeptide(L)'
;MKNTIGGLLLLLAIAGCKNINENSDIAVEEVAAMELPPSPPASADKSRMDNASTTPGSVQQKVIKNAEIRFETHDLSATAVKVNAAVAKYRAQVQNDSENKSDYSFNRVMTIRIPAQNFDAFIGEIGKGVSYFDQKVISSQDVTEEYVDIEARLKAKKVLEARYLDLIGKAKKVSEVLEIEKELSAIRED
;
A
#
# COMPACT_ATOMS: atom_id res chain seq x y z
N MET A 1 27.25 -49.00 21.57
CA MET A 1 27.12 -47.96 22.60
C MET A 1 25.65 -47.65 22.75
N LYS A 2 25.03 -48.07 23.86
CA LYS A 2 23.65 -47.75 24.22
C LYS A 2 23.73 -46.48 25.07
N ASN A 3 23.00 -45.43 24.72
CA ASN A 3 22.71 -44.35 25.66
C ASN A 3 21.31 -43.78 25.41
N THR A 4 20.60 -43.73 26.53
CA THR A 4 19.24 -43.29 26.81
C THR A 4 19.08 -41.78 26.70
N ILE A 5 17.99 -41.30 26.08
CA ILE A 5 17.46 -39.95 26.30
C ILE A 5 15.94 -40.07 26.44
N GLY A 6 15.48 -40.02 27.69
CA GLY A 6 14.10 -39.71 28.04
C GLY A 6 13.99 -38.21 28.32
N GLY A 7 12.88 -37.60 27.92
CA GLY A 7 12.68 -36.17 28.14
C GLY A 7 11.35 -35.66 27.59
N LEU A 8 10.29 -35.87 28.39
CA LEU A 8 9.31 -34.84 28.77
C LEU A 8 8.71 -33.98 27.62
N LEU A 9 7.56 -34.39 27.07
CA LEU A 9 6.71 -33.52 26.25
C LEU A 9 5.37 -33.24 26.95
N LEU A 10 5.35 -32.06 27.55
CA LEU A 10 4.29 -31.14 27.93
C LEU A 10 2.85 -31.44 27.43
N LEU A 11 1.93 -31.56 28.40
CA LEU A 11 0.47 -31.52 28.21
C LEU A 11 0.02 -30.20 27.56
N LEU A 12 -0.72 -30.29 26.46
CA LEU A 12 -1.56 -29.22 25.93
C LEU A 12 -3.00 -29.41 26.44
N ALA A 13 -3.48 -28.48 27.26
CA ALA A 13 -4.90 -28.29 27.55
C ALA A 13 -5.24 -26.83 27.26
N ILE A 14 -5.94 -26.58 26.16
CA ILE A 14 -6.61 -25.31 25.89
C ILE A 14 -8.10 -25.62 25.74
N ALA A 15 -8.85 -25.21 26.75
CA ALA A 15 -10.30 -25.23 26.78
C ALA A 15 -10.84 -24.17 25.80
N GLY A 16 -11.69 -24.59 24.86
CA GLY A 16 -12.45 -23.71 23.99
C GLY A 16 -13.75 -23.25 24.66
N CYS A 17 -13.94 -21.94 24.79
CA CYS A 17 -15.19 -21.34 25.25
C CYS A 17 -16.19 -21.15 24.11
N LYS A 18 -17.26 -21.94 24.21
CA LYS A 18 -18.69 -21.72 23.88
C LYS A 18 -19.09 -20.34 23.30
N ASN A 19 -19.64 -20.37 22.09
CA ASN A 19 -20.34 -19.26 21.44
C ASN A 19 -21.85 -19.40 21.73
N ILE A 20 -22.48 -18.38 22.31
CA ILE A 20 -23.91 -18.38 22.65
C ILE A 20 -24.57 -17.36 21.72
N ASN A 21 -25.32 -17.86 20.75
CA ASN A 21 -26.15 -17.06 19.85
C ASN A 21 -27.61 -17.32 20.23
N GLU A 22 -28.19 -16.42 21.04
CA GLU A 22 -29.63 -16.33 21.25
C GLU A 22 -30.12 -15.09 20.49
N ASN A 23 -30.75 -15.31 19.34
CA ASN A 23 -31.58 -14.29 18.70
C ASN A 23 -33.02 -14.75 18.88
N SER A 24 -33.71 -14.09 19.79
CA SER A 24 -35.13 -14.31 20.10
C SER A 24 -36.00 -13.71 19.01
N ASP A 25 -36.88 -14.55 18.47
CA ASP A 25 -37.99 -14.19 17.61
C ASP A 25 -38.87 -13.12 18.28
N ILE A 26 -39.06 -11.99 17.59
CA ILE A 26 -40.14 -11.06 17.89
C ILE A 26 -41.14 -11.15 16.74
N ALA A 27 -42.29 -11.71 17.06
CA ALA A 27 -43.49 -11.68 16.23
C ALA A 27 -43.95 -10.22 16.06
N VAL A 28 -44.12 -9.79 14.81
CA VAL A 28 -44.70 -8.49 14.48
C VAL A 28 -46.15 -8.72 14.11
N GLU A 29 -47.05 -8.21 14.95
CA GLU A 29 -48.49 -8.15 14.67
C GLU A 29 -48.78 -7.21 13.50
N GLU A 30 -49.70 -7.68 12.68
CA GLU A 30 -50.30 -7.08 11.50
C GLU A 30 -51.10 -5.82 11.87
N VAL A 31 -50.72 -4.67 11.30
CA VAL A 31 -51.61 -3.50 11.22
C VAL A 31 -51.82 -3.12 9.76
N ALA A 32 -53.06 -3.30 9.34
CA ALA A 32 -53.59 -3.00 8.02
C ALA A 32 -53.40 -1.50 7.67
N ALA A 33 -52.72 -1.23 6.57
CA ALA A 33 -52.60 0.10 5.99
C ALA A 33 -53.30 0.14 4.62
N MET A 34 -54.49 0.73 4.66
CA MET A 34 -55.23 1.47 3.64
C MET A 34 -54.60 1.55 2.23
N GLU A 35 -55.28 0.93 1.26
CA GLU A 35 -54.98 1.03 -0.18
C GLU A 35 -55.24 2.44 -0.71
N LEU A 36 -54.23 3.04 -1.37
CA LEU A 36 -54.34 4.24 -2.19
C LEU A 36 -54.40 3.84 -3.69
N PRO A 37 -55.15 4.57 -4.52
CA PRO A 37 -55.45 4.20 -5.91
C PRO A 37 -54.23 4.27 -6.85
N PRO A 38 -54.24 3.52 -7.97
CA PRO A 38 -53.08 3.36 -8.85
C PRO A 38 -52.80 4.58 -9.72
N SER A 39 -51.52 4.95 -9.78
CA SER A 39 -50.94 5.99 -10.65
C SER A 39 -50.90 5.56 -12.13
N PRO A 40 -51.08 6.48 -13.10
CA PRO A 40 -51.04 6.19 -14.54
C PRO A 40 -49.62 5.93 -15.08
N PRO A 41 -49.48 5.26 -16.24
CA PRO A 41 -48.24 4.63 -16.68
C PRO A 41 -47.20 5.61 -17.24
N ALA A 42 -45.95 5.19 -17.08
CA ALA A 42 -44.74 5.81 -17.58
C ALA A 42 -44.80 6.18 -19.07
N SER A 43 -44.46 7.42 -19.38
CA SER A 43 -43.94 7.82 -20.69
C SER A 43 -42.50 8.30 -20.50
N ALA A 44 -41.60 7.64 -21.21
CA ALA A 44 -40.21 8.01 -21.34
C ALA A 44 -40.11 9.36 -22.07
N ASP A 45 -39.40 10.32 -21.46
CA ASP A 45 -38.73 11.35 -22.23
C ASP A 45 -37.28 11.51 -21.75
N LYS A 46 -36.38 11.24 -22.70
CA LYS A 46 -34.94 11.33 -22.57
C LYS A 46 -34.55 12.75 -22.91
N SER A 47 -34.18 13.55 -21.91
CA SER A 47 -33.17 14.60 -22.05
C SER A 47 -32.98 15.33 -20.72
N ARG A 48 -32.25 14.70 -19.79
CA ARG A 48 -31.53 15.47 -18.79
C ARG A 48 -30.06 15.50 -19.17
N MET A 49 -29.68 16.69 -19.60
CA MET A 49 -28.33 17.17 -19.75
C MET A 49 -27.66 17.05 -18.39
N ASP A 50 -26.91 15.97 -18.19
CA ASP A 50 -26.13 15.74 -16.98
C ASP A 50 -25.02 16.78 -16.95
N ASN A 51 -25.32 17.88 -16.27
CA ASN A 51 -24.33 18.77 -15.70
C ASN A 51 -23.35 17.89 -14.92
N ALA A 52 -22.11 17.90 -15.37
CA ALA A 52 -20.98 17.31 -14.69
C ALA A 52 -20.93 17.88 -13.26
N SER A 53 -21.52 17.13 -12.33
CA SER A 53 -21.24 17.20 -10.91
C SER A 53 -19.75 16.96 -10.74
N THR A 54 -18.98 18.03 -10.76
CA THR A 54 -17.63 18.03 -10.23
C THR A 54 -17.79 17.88 -8.72
N THR A 55 -17.85 16.64 -8.25
CA THR A 55 -17.79 16.34 -6.82
C THR A 55 -16.52 16.96 -6.26
N PRO A 56 -16.60 17.95 -5.35
CA PRO A 56 -15.41 18.50 -4.72
C PRO A 56 -14.80 17.42 -3.81
N GLY A 57 -13.57 16.99 -4.13
CA GLY A 57 -12.73 16.27 -3.18
C GLY A 57 -12.78 14.74 -3.21
N SER A 58 -12.65 14.11 -4.40
CA SER A 58 -12.12 12.75 -4.43
C SER A 58 -10.66 12.80 -3.97
N VAL A 59 -10.38 12.32 -2.76
CA VAL A 59 -9.02 12.09 -2.30
C VAL A 59 -8.38 11.13 -3.29
N GLN A 60 -7.34 11.60 -3.98
CA GLN A 60 -6.64 10.77 -4.96
C GLN A 60 -6.01 9.58 -4.25
N GLN A 61 -6.43 8.37 -4.60
CA GLN A 61 -5.92 7.15 -3.99
C GLN A 61 -4.40 7.04 -4.15
N LYS A 62 -3.73 6.66 -3.07
CA LYS A 62 -2.31 6.36 -3.03
C LYS A 62 -2.15 4.84 -2.94
N VAL A 63 -1.76 4.23 -4.05
CA VAL A 63 -1.61 2.77 -4.14
C VAL A 63 -0.15 2.41 -4.38
N ILE A 64 0.39 1.51 -3.56
CA ILE A 64 1.69 0.87 -3.77
C ILE A 64 1.46 -0.43 -4.52
N LYS A 65 2.16 -0.62 -5.64
CA LYS A 65 2.17 -1.88 -6.40
C LYS A 65 3.52 -2.57 -6.24
N ASN A 66 3.51 -3.85 -5.95
CA ASN A 66 4.71 -4.69 -5.87
C ASN A 66 4.57 -5.87 -6.84
N ALA A 67 5.66 -6.24 -7.50
CA ALA A 67 5.72 -7.41 -8.35
C ALA A 67 6.93 -8.27 -7.99
N GLU A 68 6.71 -9.58 -7.87
CA GLU A 68 7.74 -10.59 -7.80
C GLU A 68 7.61 -11.49 -9.03
N ILE A 69 8.63 -11.46 -9.88
CA ILE A 69 8.64 -12.16 -11.16
C ILE A 69 9.91 -13.00 -11.25
N ARG A 70 9.73 -14.29 -11.50
CA ARG A 70 10.78 -15.29 -11.71
C ARG A 70 10.48 -16.07 -12.98
N PHE A 71 11.47 -16.20 -13.83
CA PHE A 71 11.39 -16.99 -15.05
C PHE A 71 12.78 -17.43 -15.48
N GLU A 72 12.85 -18.58 -16.15
CA GLU A 72 14.05 -19.05 -16.80
C GLU A 72 14.27 -18.35 -18.17
N THR A 73 15.53 -18.16 -18.54
CA THR A 73 15.93 -17.53 -19.80
C THR A 73 17.07 -18.31 -20.44
N HIS A 74 17.09 -18.39 -21.77
CA HIS A 74 18.17 -19.04 -22.51
C HIS A 74 19.52 -18.29 -22.39
N ASP A 75 19.46 -16.96 -22.37
CA ASP A 75 20.62 -16.10 -22.20
C ASP A 75 20.31 -15.05 -21.14
N LEU A 76 21.04 -15.12 -20.03
CA LEU A 76 20.88 -14.21 -18.89
C LEU A 76 21.40 -12.82 -19.21
N SER A 77 22.51 -12.70 -19.95
CA SER A 77 23.11 -11.41 -20.31
C SER A 77 22.21 -10.65 -21.27
N ALA A 78 21.72 -11.31 -22.32
CA ALA A 78 20.79 -10.71 -23.27
C ALA A 78 19.48 -10.25 -22.59
N THR A 79 18.96 -11.05 -21.65
CA THR A 79 17.77 -10.68 -20.88
C THR A 79 18.04 -9.51 -19.93
N ALA A 80 19.19 -9.47 -19.25
CA ALA A 80 19.56 -8.32 -18.42
C ALA A 80 19.67 -7.03 -19.24
N VAL A 81 20.20 -7.07 -20.47
CA VAL A 81 20.22 -5.89 -21.36
C VAL A 81 18.80 -5.42 -21.71
N LYS A 82 17.89 -6.35 -22.03
CA LYS A 82 16.48 -6.01 -22.30
C LYS A 82 15.80 -5.38 -21.10
N VAL A 83 16.00 -5.93 -19.90
CA VAL A 83 15.45 -5.38 -18.65
C VAL A 83 16.02 -3.98 -18.40
N ASN A 84 17.33 -3.78 -18.54
CA ASN A 84 17.94 -2.45 -18.38
C ASN A 84 17.46 -1.42 -19.41
N ALA A 85 17.20 -1.86 -20.65
CA ALA A 85 16.58 -0.99 -21.66
C ALA A 85 15.16 -0.58 -21.27
N ALA A 86 14.37 -1.51 -20.72
CA ALA A 86 13.05 -1.21 -20.16
C ALA A 86 13.15 -0.24 -18.97
N VAL A 87 14.13 -0.42 -18.08
CA VAL A 87 14.38 0.48 -16.95
C VAL A 87 14.57 1.91 -17.43
N ALA A 88 15.44 2.12 -18.43
CA ALA A 88 15.66 3.45 -19.01
C ALA A 88 14.40 4.02 -19.68
N LYS A 89 13.67 3.19 -20.46
CA LYS A 89 12.45 3.59 -21.17
C LYS A 89 11.34 4.07 -20.23
N TYR A 90 11.16 3.40 -19.09
CA TYR A 90 10.08 3.70 -18.15
C TYR A 90 10.52 4.60 -16.98
N ARG A 91 11.70 5.22 -17.07
CA ARG A 91 12.28 6.07 -16.02
C ARG A 91 12.31 5.38 -14.65
N ALA A 92 12.56 4.08 -14.66
CA ALA A 92 12.76 3.28 -13.45
C ALA A 92 14.22 3.37 -13.01
N GLN A 93 14.50 2.92 -11.80
CA GLN A 93 15.85 2.87 -11.23
C GLN A 93 16.13 1.49 -10.67
N VAL A 94 17.32 0.96 -10.96
CA VAL A 94 17.78 -0.29 -10.34
C VAL A 94 18.28 0.03 -8.94
N GLN A 95 17.61 -0.51 -7.92
CA GLN A 95 18.01 -0.37 -6.51
C GLN A 95 19.06 -1.40 -6.13
N ASN A 96 18.93 -2.63 -6.63
CA ASN A 96 19.89 -3.69 -6.41
C ASN A 96 19.98 -4.58 -7.64
N ASP A 97 21.17 -5.07 -7.93
CA ASP A 97 21.44 -5.96 -9.04
C ASP A 97 22.51 -6.96 -8.61
N SER A 98 22.11 -8.22 -8.48
CA SER A 98 22.99 -9.29 -8.02
C SER A 98 22.97 -10.41 -9.04
N GLU A 99 24.13 -10.73 -9.59
CA GLU A 99 24.33 -11.85 -10.50
C GLU A 99 25.17 -12.90 -9.78
N ASN A 100 24.68 -14.14 -9.76
CA ASN A 100 25.38 -15.27 -9.15
C ASN A 100 25.63 -16.35 -10.21
N LYS A 101 26.91 -16.71 -10.36
CA LYS A 101 27.36 -17.77 -11.26
C LYS A 101 28.11 -18.82 -10.44
N SER A 102 27.63 -20.05 -10.51
CA SER A 102 28.21 -21.22 -9.86
C SER A 102 28.23 -22.38 -10.86
N ASP A 103 28.92 -23.47 -10.52
CA ASP A 103 29.05 -24.65 -11.38
C ASP A 103 27.69 -25.28 -11.75
N TYR A 104 26.67 -25.08 -10.90
CA TYR A 104 25.34 -25.70 -11.05
C TYR A 104 24.20 -24.69 -11.23
N SER A 105 24.45 -23.38 -11.09
CA SER A 105 23.41 -22.37 -11.22
C SER A 105 23.95 -21.05 -11.74
N PHE A 106 23.19 -20.44 -12.64
CA PHE A 106 23.42 -19.09 -13.12
C PHE A 106 22.12 -18.30 -13.00
N ASN A 107 22.08 -17.33 -12.10
CA ASN A 107 20.89 -16.53 -11.83
C ASN A 107 21.24 -15.06 -11.61
N ARG A 108 20.24 -14.21 -11.76
CA ARG A 108 20.36 -12.77 -11.50
C ARG A 108 19.07 -12.26 -10.88
N VAL A 109 19.23 -11.47 -9.83
CA VAL A 109 18.15 -10.90 -9.04
C VAL A 109 18.27 -9.38 -9.11
N MET A 110 17.23 -8.75 -9.65
CA MET A 110 17.17 -7.29 -9.80
C MET A 110 16.01 -6.74 -8.99
N THR A 111 16.29 -5.74 -8.15
CA THR A 111 15.28 -4.96 -7.44
C THR A 111 15.16 -3.61 -8.13
N ILE A 112 13.98 -3.31 -8.68
CA ILE A 112 13.78 -2.14 -9.53
C ILE A 112 12.65 -1.27 -8.95
N ARG A 113 12.94 0.03 -8.78
CA ARG A 113 11.97 1.04 -8.37
C ARG A 113 11.34 1.67 -9.62
N ILE A 114 10.03 1.60 -9.73
CA ILE A 114 9.29 2.02 -10.92
C ILE A 114 8.30 3.13 -10.53
N PRO A 115 8.20 4.23 -11.29
CA PRO A 115 7.11 5.19 -11.12
C PRO A 115 5.75 4.50 -11.24
N ALA A 116 4.82 4.77 -10.31
CA ALA A 116 3.54 4.06 -10.21
C ALA A 116 2.75 4.03 -11.53
N GLN A 117 2.75 5.15 -12.27
CA GLN A 117 2.10 5.30 -13.57
C GLN A 117 2.65 4.37 -14.68
N ASN A 118 3.90 3.93 -14.54
CA ASN A 118 4.59 3.10 -15.55
C ASN A 118 4.64 1.61 -15.16
N PHE A 119 4.13 1.24 -13.98
CA PHE A 119 4.28 -0.10 -13.43
C PHE A 119 3.73 -1.18 -14.36
N ASP A 120 2.46 -1.08 -14.77
CA ASP A 120 1.81 -2.12 -15.56
C ASP A 120 2.46 -2.26 -16.95
N ALA A 121 2.86 -1.14 -17.56
CA ALA A 121 3.57 -1.12 -18.84
C ALA A 121 4.98 -1.73 -18.75
N PHE A 122 5.70 -1.47 -17.65
CA PHE A 122 7.02 -2.05 -17.40
C PHE A 122 6.94 -3.57 -17.22
N ILE A 123 6.01 -4.06 -16.40
CA ILE A 123 5.79 -5.50 -16.21
C ILE A 123 5.38 -6.17 -17.52
N GLY A 124 4.52 -5.52 -18.30
CA GLY A 124 4.15 -5.98 -19.64
C GLY A 124 5.34 -6.06 -20.58
N GLU A 125 6.26 -5.09 -20.55
CA GLU A 125 7.46 -5.08 -21.40
C GLU A 125 8.44 -6.20 -21.05
N ILE A 126 8.73 -6.40 -19.76
CA ILE A 126 9.64 -7.48 -19.32
C ILE A 126 9.07 -8.85 -19.65
N GLY A 127 7.75 -9.00 -19.59
CA GLY A 127 7.12 -10.27 -19.95
C GLY A 127 7.08 -10.58 -21.44
N LYS A 128 7.47 -9.64 -22.32
CA LYS A 128 7.51 -9.91 -23.76
C LYS A 128 8.65 -10.88 -24.09
N GLY A 129 8.30 -12.01 -24.69
CA GLY A 129 9.25 -13.04 -25.06
C GLY A 129 9.61 -14.00 -23.92
N VAL A 130 8.96 -13.88 -22.76
CA VAL A 130 8.99 -14.92 -21.72
C VAL A 130 7.91 -15.94 -22.04
N SER A 131 8.32 -17.18 -22.32
CA SER A 131 7.40 -18.28 -22.65
C SER A 131 6.66 -18.81 -21.42
N TYR A 132 7.34 -18.85 -20.28
CA TYR A 132 6.82 -19.38 -19.03
C TYR A 132 7.40 -18.61 -17.84
N PHE A 133 6.55 -18.31 -16.85
CA PHE A 133 6.95 -17.73 -15.58
C PHE A 133 6.86 -18.78 -14.48
N ASP A 134 7.96 -19.02 -13.78
CA ASP A 134 7.97 -19.87 -12.59
C ASP A 134 7.17 -19.22 -11.45
N GLN A 135 7.26 -17.90 -11.37
CA GLN A 135 6.52 -17.10 -10.40
C GLN A 135 6.16 -15.75 -11.01
N LYS A 136 4.91 -15.35 -10.88
CA LYS A 136 4.45 -13.99 -11.21
C LYS A 136 3.40 -13.58 -10.20
N VAL A 137 3.82 -12.87 -9.18
CA VAL A 137 2.95 -12.33 -8.13
C VAL A 137 2.93 -10.82 -8.27
N ILE A 138 1.73 -10.25 -8.36
CA ILE A 138 1.52 -8.80 -8.35
C ILE A 138 0.56 -8.52 -7.20
N SER A 139 1.00 -7.69 -6.26
CA SER A 139 0.19 -7.22 -5.15
C SER A 139 0.02 -5.70 -5.23
N SER A 140 -1.07 -5.22 -4.66
CA SER A 140 -1.39 -3.80 -4.58
C SER A 140 -1.93 -3.50 -3.20
N GLN A 141 -1.48 -2.40 -2.61
CA GLN A 141 -1.88 -1.95 -1.29
C GLN A 141 -2.32 -0.50 -1.38
N ASP A 142 -3.55 -0.21 -0.96
CA ASP A 142 -4.02 1.16 -0.79
C ASP A 142 -3.46 1.70 0.54
N VAL A 143 -2.68 2.77 0.46
CA VAL A 143 -2.04 3.48 1.57
C VAL A 143 -2.54 4.93 1.67
N THR A 144 -3.73 5.21 1.12
CA THR A 144 -4.29 6.57 1.10
C THR A 144 -4.46 7.14 2.51
N GLU A 145 -5.00 6.35 3.43
CA GLU A 145 -5.22 6.79 4.82
C GLU A 145 -3.90 7.10 5.54
N GLU A 146 -2.94 6.17 5.47
CA GLU A 146 -1.61 6.33 6.07
C GLU A 146 -0.87 7.53 5.46
N TYR A 147 -0.97 7.73 4.14
CA TYR A 147 -0.40 8.89 3.48
C TYR A 147 -0.99 10.20 3.98
N VAL A 148 -2.33 10.28 4.09
CA VAL A 148 -3.03 11.48 4.57
C VAL A 148 -2.71 11.77 6.04
N ASP A 149 -2.63 10.74 6.90
CA ASP A 149 -2.21 10.91 8.30
C ASP A 149 -0.78 11.44 8.40
N ILE A 150 0.17 10.79 7.70
CA ILE A 150 1.58 11.21 7.70
C ILE A 150 1.71 12.64 7.16
N GLU A 151 1.01 12.98 6.09
CA GLU A 151 1.03 14.33 5.51
C GLU A 151 0.49 15.37 6.49
N ALA A 152 -0.62 15.08 7.18
CA ALA A 152 -1.20 15.95 8.20
C ALA A 152 -0.24 16.16 9.38
N ARG A 153 0.38 15.08 9.88
CA ARG A 153 1.38 15.13 10.96
C ARG A 153 2.62 15.91 10.55
N LEU A 154 3.14 15.67 9.35
CA LEU A 154 4.27 16.40 8.78
C LEU A 154 3.95 17.90 8.66
N LYS A 155 2.75 18.24 8.20
CA LYS A 155 2.31 19.64 8.09
C LYS A 155 2.23 20.31 9.46
N ALA A 156 1.68 19.64 10.47
CA ALA A 156 1.62 20.17 11.84
C ALA A 156 3.03 20.42 12.41
N LYS A 157 3.96 19.47 12.22
CA LYS A 157 5.37 19.62 12.63
C LYS A 157 6.04 20.81 11.94
N LYS A 158 5.87 20.97 10.62
CA LYS A 158 6.43 22.11 9.87
C LYS A 158 5.87 23.46 10.33
N VAL A 159 4.59 23.53 10.71
CA VAL A 159 3.98 24.75 11.26
C VAL A 159 4.56 25.07 12.65
N LEU A 160 4.76 24.05 13.50
CA LEU A 160 5.43 24.23 14.78
C LEU A 160 6.88 24.68 14.58
N GLU A 161 7.64 24.03 13.71
CA GLU A 161 9.02 24.42 13.38
C GLU A 161 9.09 25.89 12.94
N ALA A 162 8.20 26.33 12.03
CA ALA A 162 8.16 27.72 11.58
C ALA A 162 7.88 28.69 12.74
N ARG A 163 7.01 28.33 13.69
CA ARG A 163 6.74 29.14 14.89
C ARG A 163 7.97 29.24 15.79
N TYR A 164 8.69 28.13 15.98
CA TYR A 164 9.90 28.12 16.80
C TYR A 164 11.01 28.97 16.17
N LEU A 165 11.18 28.90 14.84
CA LEU A 165 12.10 29.78 14.11
C LEU A 165 11.73 31.26 14.27
N ASP A 166 10.44 31.60 14.22
CA ASP A 166 9.97 32.98 14.47
C ASP A 166 10.24 33.43 15.93
N LEU A 167 10.09 32.53 16.91
CA LEU A 167 10.44 32.83 18.30
C LEU A 167 11.94 33.04 18.50
N ILE A 168 12.80 32.26 17.83
CA ILE A 168 14.25 32.48 17.82
C ILE A 168 14.57 33.87 17.27
N GLY A 169 13.94 34.28 16.17
CA GLY A 169 14.13 35.61 15.59
C GLY A 169 13.70 36.77 16.50
N LYS A 170 12.84 36.51 17.50
CA LYS A 170 12.32 37.50 18.46
C LYS A 170 12.99 37.44 19.83
N ALA A 171 13.74 36.37 20.12
CA ALA A 171 14.40 36.16 21.40
C ALA A 171 15.47 37.24 21.64
N LYS A 172 15.53 37.75 22.88
CA LYS A 172 16.47 38.82 23.25
C LYS A 172 17.64 38.31 24.08
N LYS A 173 17.52 37.11 24.65
CA LYS A 173 18.55 36.48 25.48
C LYS A 173 19.06 35.20 24.83
N VAL A 174 20.36 34.96 24.99
CA VAL A 174 21.00 33.74 24.50
C VAL A 174 20.42 32.49 25.18
N SER A 175 20.06 32.57 26.47
CA SER A 175 19.40 31.45 27.17
C SER A 175 18.07 31.05 26.54
N GLU A 176 17.26 32.03 26.11
CA GLU A 176 15.97 31.79 25.44
C GLU A 176 16.19 31.12 24.08
N VAL A 177 17.20 31.56 23.31
CA VAL A 177 17.56 30.93 22.02
C VAL A 177 17.97 29.48 22.21
N LEU A 178 18.85 29.20 23.19
CA LEU A 178 19.32 27.84 23.47
C LEU A 178 18.19 26.90 23.91
N GLU A 179 17.24 27.40 24.70
CA GLU A 179 16.04 26.64 25.09
C GLU A 179 15.15 26.33 23.88
N ILE A 180 14.90 27.30 23.01
CA ILE A 180 14.06 27.09 21.82
C ILE A 180 14.75 26.16 20.80
N GLU A 181 16.08 26.26 20.63
CA GLU A 181 16.85 25.35 19.76
C GLU A 181 16.83 23.91 20.24
N LYS A 182 16.85 23.69 21.56
CA LYS A 182 16.74 22.36 22.14
C LYS A 182 15.41 21.71 21.80
N GLU A 183 14.32 22.44 21.97
CA GLU A 183 12.97 21.97 21.63
C GLU A 183 12.79 21.80 20.10
N LEU A 184 13.39 22.68 19.30
CA LEU A 184 13.38 22.58 17.84
C LEU A 184 14.11 21.33 17.33
N SER A 185 15.21 20.95 17.99
CA SER A 185 15.98 19.75 17.66
C SER A 185 15.14 18.48 17.88
N ALA A 186 14.39 18.41 18.98
CA ALA A 186 13.49 17.30 19.25
C ALA A 186 12.41 17.12 18.16
N ILE A 187 11.88 18.22 17.60
CA ILE A 187 10.86 18.17 16.52
C ILE A 187 11.43 17.61 15.21
N ARG A 188 12.73 17.78 14.95
CA ARG A 188 13.41 17.37 13.71
C ARG A 188 13.93 15.94 13.74
N GLU A 189 14.13 15.37 14.92
CA GLU A 189 14.60 13.99 15.09
C GLU A 189 13.47 12.95 14.91
N ASP A 190 12.21 13.35 15.11
CA ASP A 190 11.00 12.53 14.91
C ASP A 190 10.37 12.68 13.51
#